data_AF-A0A9E2LWQ7-F1
#
_entry.id   AF-A0A9E2LWQ7-F1
#
_cell.length_a   1.000
_cell.length_b   1.000
_cell.length_c   1.000
_cell.angle_alpha   90.00
_cell.angle_beta   90.00
_cell.angle_gamma   90.00
#
_symmetry.space_group_name_H-M   'P 1'
#
loop_
_entity.id
_entity.type
_entity.pdbx_description
1 polymer ?
#
loop_
_entity_poly.entity_id
_entity_poly.type
_entity_poly.pdbx_seq_one_letter_code
_entity_poly.pdbx_strand_id
1 'polypeptide(L)'
;MGLLTTGCDDSSISHQVVCGDSIIDDAETCDDGNLETGDGCSDTCVIEAGWSCTGTPSVCATSCGDGIVAGAEVCDDGNRSPNDGCSGLCTVESGWSCAGSPSVCANTCGDGNLVGAETCDDGNLETGDGCSDTCVIEAGWNCGGTPSTCVTICRDGIVAGNEGCDDGNDIPNDGCSLSCTVENGWSCDGSPSICVGNCGDARIVGTETCDDGNTDPNDGCSPICTSEPGWECTGSPSVCTSSCGDGLPVGAETCDDGNTDPGDGCDDTCAIETGWFCAGSPSACAPVCGDGLLLGNEQESTRCDDGDL
;
A
#
# COMPACT_ATOMS: atom_id res chain seq x y z
N MET A 1 -53.90 -67.10 79.31
CA MET A 1 -52.86 -67.89 78.61
C MET A 1 -53.03 -67.67 77.12
N GLY A 2 -51.96 -67.28 76.42
CA GLY A 2 -51.91 -67.25 74.96
C GLY A 2 -51.64 -65.86 74.38
N LEU A 3 -50.37 -65.58 74.10
CA LEU A 3 -49.93 -64.51 73.21
C LEU A 3 -50.46 -64.76 71.79
N LEU A 4 -50.84 -63.69 71.08
CA LEU A 4 -50.63 -63.59 69.64
C LEU A 4 -50.08 -62.19 69.34
N THR A 5 -48.80 -62.19 68.98
CA THR A 5 -48.08 -61.09 68.36
C THR A 5 -48.71 -60.80 66.99
N THR A 6 -49.42 -59.68 66.86
CA THR A 6 -49.71 -59.12 65.53
C THR A 6 -48.43 -58.46 65.03
N GLY A 7 -47.63 -59.24 64.31
CA GLY A 7 -46.62 -58.71 63.41
C GLY A 7 -47.29 -57.76 62.43
N CYS A 8 -46.66 -56.61 62.22
CA CYS A 8 -47.04 -55.71 61.15
C CYS A 8 -46.82 -56.44 59.81
N ASP A 9 -47.93 -56.59 59.11
CA ASP A 9 -48.07 -57.00 57.72
C ASP A 9 -47.27 -56.05 56.81
N ASP A 10 -46.39 -56.66 56.01
CA ASP A 10 -45.63 -56.08 54.91
C ASP A 10 -46.52 -55.99 53.66
N SER A 11 -47.27 -54.88 53.49
CA SER A 11 -48.10 -54.70 52.29
C SER A 11 -48.45 -53.25 51.87
N SER A 12 -47.72 -52.18 52.24
CA SER A 12 -48.05 -50.84 51.66
C SER A 12 -47.03 -49.70 51.85
N ILE A 13 -45.72 -49.92 51.69
CA ILE A 13 -44.82 -48.78 51.43
C ILE A 13 -44.05 -49.10 50.15
N SER A 14 -44.70 -48.84 49.01
CA SER A 14 -43.93 -48.53 47.81
C SER A 14 -43.12 -47.31 48.20
N HIS A 15 -41.81 -47.48 48.41
CA HIS A 15 -40.89 -46.35 48.42
C HIS A 15 -41.06 -45.70 47.06
N GLN A 16 -41.85 -44.62 47.04
CA GLN A 16 -42.20 -43.95 45.80
C GLN A 16 -40.94 -43.18 45.44
N VAL A 17 -40.28 -43.59 44.35
CA VAL A 17 -39.19 -42.82 43.76
C VAL A 17 -39.80 -41.49 43.32
N VAL A 18 -39.48 -40.42 44.02
CA VAL A 18 -40.00 -39.08 43.77
C VAL A 18 -38.83 -38.16 43.52
N CYS A 19 -38.64 -37.84 42.25
CA CYS A 19 -37.66 -36.84 41.87
C CYS A 19 -38.03 -35.46 42.42
N GLY A 20 -37.03 -34.77 42.97
CA GLY A 20 -37.13 -33.42 43.52
C GLY A 20 -37.52 -33.39 44.99
N ASP A 21 -37.33 -34.48 45.74
CA ASP A 21 -37.65 -34.54 47.17
C ASP A 21 -36.42 -34.41 48.10
N SER A 22 -35.26 -34.08 47.51
CA SER A 22 -33.94 -33.92 48.16
C SER A 22 -33.30 -35.22 48.66
N ILE A 23 -33.82 -36.38 48.27
CA ILE A 23 -33.30 -37.70 48.62
C ILE A 23 -32.93 -38.40 47.31
N ILE A 24 -31.78 -39.10 47.28
CA ILE A 24 -31.41 -39.92 46.13
C ILE A 24 -31.88 -41.36 46.38
N ASP A 25 -32.83 -41.82 45.60
CA ASP A 25 -33.35 -43.19 45.60
C ASP A 25 -32.58 -44.12 44.64
N ASP A 26 -32.81 -45.45 44.74
CA ASP A 26 -32.08 -46.48 43.97
C ASP A 26 -32.16 -46.31 42.44
N ALA A 27 -33.11 -45.53 41.91
CA ALA A 27 -33.29 -45.27 40.48
C ALA A 27 -32.76 -43.89 40.02
N GLU A 28 -32.28 -43.06 40.94
CA GLU A 28 -31.87 -41.68 40.70
C GLU A 28 -30.34 -41.56 40.67
N THR A 29 -29.84 -40.67 39.83
CA THR A 29 -28.39 -40.35 39.77
C THR A 29 -28.06 -39.02 40.44
N CYS A 30 -29.07 -38.18 40.64
CA CYS A 30 -29.07 -36.93 41.39
C CYS A 30 -30.50 -36.66 41.89
N ASP A 31 -30.64 -35.79 42.88
CA ASP A 31 -31.90 -35.15 43.29
C ASP A 31 -31.53 -33.84 44.01
N ASP A 32 -31.80 -32.70 43.38
CA ASP A 32 -31.48 -31.36 43.89
C ASP A 32 -32.67 -30.66 44.58
N GLY A 33 -33.73 -31.42 44.88
CA GLY A 33 -34.90 -30.94 45.57
C GLY A 33 -35.89 -30.17 44.70
N ASN A 34 -35.78 -30.25 43.38
CA ASN A 34 -36.75 -29.65 42.46
C ASN A 34 -36.94 -30.46 41.14
N LEU A 35 -37.70 -29.92 40.18
CA LEU A 35 -37.98 -30.54 38.87
C LEU A 35 -37.68 -29.57 37.71
N GLU A 36 -36.91 -28.52 37.98
CA GLU A 36 -36.38 -27.58 36.99
C GLU A 36 -35.33 -28.31 36.16
N THR A 37 -35.26 -28.00 34.87
CA THR A 37 -34.22 -28.53 33.98
C THR A 37 -33.22 -27.43 33.70
N GLY A 38 -31.94 -27.76 33.57
CA GLY A 38 -30.85 -26.82 33.31
C GLY A 38 -30.14 -26.31 34.58
N ASP A 39 -30.43 -26.87 35.75
CA ASP A 39 -29.71 -26.65 37.01
C ASP A 39 -28.77 -27.82 37.39
N GLY A 40 -28.68 -28.82 36.52
CA GLY A 40 -27.77 -29.96 36.61
C GLY A 40 -28.42 -31.28 37.02
N CYS A 41 -29.66 -31.26 37.54
CA CYS A 41 -30.44 -32.47 37.76
C CYS A 41 -31.77 -32.38 37.02
N SER A 42 -31.97 -33.25 36.02
CA SER A 42 -33.19 -33.20 35.20
C SER A 42 -34.46 -33.52 36.00
N ASP A 43 -35.63 -33.22 35.41
CA ASP A 43 -36.96 -33.60 35.90
C ASP A 43 -37.20 -35.12 36.04
N THR A 44 -36.22 -35.94 35.64
CA THR A 44 -36.20 -37.40 35.81
C THR A 44 -35.06 -37.89 36.71
N CYS A 45 -34.41 -36.97 37.45
CA CYS A 45 -33.34 -37.25 38.41
C CYS A 45 -32.12 -37.94 37.78
N VAL A 46 -31.86 -37.55 36.53
CA VAL A 46 -30.66 -37.88 35.76
C VAL A 46 -29.75 -36.65 35.70
N ILE A 47 -28.46 -36.81 36.02
CA ILE A 47 -27.46 -35.75 35.89
C ILE A 47 -27.46 -35.25 34.44
N GLU A 48 -27.59 -33.93 34.27
CA GLU A 48 -27.61 -33.30 32.96
C GLU A 48 -26.20 -33.25 32.33
N ALA A 49 -26.14 -33.19 30.99
CA ALA A 49 -24.86 -33.15 30.29
C ALA A 49 -24.09 -31.85 30.61
N GLY A 50 -22.79 -31.95 30.89
CA GLY A 50 -21.96 -30.81 31.31
C GLY A 50 -21.97 -30.53 32.82
N TRP A 51 -22.72 -31.32 33.59
CA TRP A 51 -22.87 -31.13 35.04
C TRP A 51 -22.25 -32.27 35.86
N SER A 52 -21.76 -31.91 37.04
CA SER A 52 -21.32 -32.85 38.06
C SER A 52 -22.07 -32.54 39.36
N CYS A 53 -22.88 -33.49 39.82
CA CYS A 53 -23.66 -33.39 41.05
C CYS A 53 -23.03 -34.19 42.19
N THR A 54 -23.01 -33.62 43.40
CA THR A 54 -22.52 -34.30 44.61
C THR A 54 -23.40 -34.00 45.81
N GLY A 55 -23.51 -34.94 46.75
CA GLY A 55 -24.27 -34.77 47.99
C GLY A 55 -25.73 -35.23 47.92
N THR A 56 -26.43 -35.12 49.06
CA THR A 56 -27.86 -35.41 49.24
C THR A 56 -28.45 -34.35 50.20
N PRO A 57 -29.22 -33.35 49.74
CA PRO A 57 -29.59 -33.09 48.35
C PRO A 57 -28.38 -32.84 47.44
N SER A 58 -28.53 -33.18 46.17
CA SER A 58 -27.53 -32.98 45.13
C SER A 58 -27.24 -31.50 44.93
N VAL A 59 -25.96 -31.15 44.92
CA VAL A 59 -25.47 -29.83 44.52
C VAL A 59 -24.71 -30.02 43.21
N CYS A 60 -25.21 -29.41 42.15
CA CYS A 60 -24.68 -29.54 40.80
C CYS A 60 -23.83 -28.31 40.42
N ALA A 61 -22.74 -28.55 39.71
CA ALA A 61 -21.86 -27.52 39.16
C ALA A 61 -21.45 -27.90 37.73
N THR A 62 -21.24 -26.89 36.88
CA THR A 62 -20.80 -27.10 35.50
C THR A 62 -19.33 -27.54 35.46
N SER A 63 -18.97 -28.31 34.44
CA SER A 63 -17.65 -28.92 34.29
C SER A 63 -16.85 -28.30 33.17
N CYS A 64 -16.36 -27.08 33.38
CA CYS A 64 -15.55 -26.38 32.38
C CYS A 64 -14.41 -27.23 31.79
N GLY A 65 -14.28 -27.22 30.47
CA GLY A 65 -13.28 -27.93 29.68
C GLY A 65 -13.71 -29.33 29.23
N ASP A 66 -15.01 -29.61 29.19
CA ASP A 66 -15.55 -30.89 28.72
C ASP A 66 -16.16 -30.80 27.29
N GLY A 67 -16.14 -29.62 26.69
CA GLY A 67 -16.65 -29.30 25.36
C GLY A 67 -18.16 -29.03 25.33
N ILE A 68 -18.82 -28.94 26.48
CA ILE A 68 -20.26 -28.71 26.59
C ILE A 68 -20.51 -27.38 27.27
N VAL A 69 -21.10 -26.42 26.54
CA VAL A 69 -21.49 -25.14 27.17
C VAL A 69 -22.77 -25.36 27.97
N ALA A 70 -22.65 -25.43 29.30
CA ALA A 70 -23.76 -25.68 30.22
C ALA A 70 -23.93 -24.57 31.27
N GLY A 71 -25.16 -24.39 31.76
CA GLY A 71 -25.45 -23.46 32.86
C GLY A 71 -24.99 -22.01 32.60
N ALA A 72 -24.01 -21.54 33.38
CA ALA A 72 -23.49 -20.17 33.32
C ALA A 72 -22.27 -20.01 32.40
N GLU A 73 -21.82 -21.07 31.74
CA GLU A 73 -20.68 -21.04 30.83
C GLU A 73 -21.01 -20.23 29.57
N VAL A 74 -20.04 -19.43 29.13
CA VAL A 74 -20.16 -18.62 27.91
C VAL A 74 -19.47 -19.32 26.73
N CYS A 75 -18.45 -20.13 27.02
CA CYS A 75 -17.71 -20.97 26.08
C CYS A 75 -17.24 -22.24 26.79
N ASP A 76 -16.94 -23.29 26.03
CA ASP A 76 -16.19 -24.46 26.49
C ASP A 76 -15.48 -25.08 25.28
N ASP A 77 -14.17 -24.84 25.15
CA ASP A 77 -13.34 -25.30 24.03
C ASP A 77 -12.74 -26.70 24.25
N GLY A 78 -13.25 -27.44 25.25
CA GLY A 78 -12.80 -28.79 25.59
C GLY A 78 -11.52 -28.81 26.42
N ASN A 79 -11.08 -27.67 26.96
CA ASN A 79 -9.95 -27.63 27.88
C ASN A 79 -10.04 -26.47 28.91
N ARG A 80 -8.99 -26.27 29.72
CA ARG A 80 -8.95 -25.20 30.77
C ARG A 80 -7.70 -24.32 30.64
N SER A 81 -7.02 -24.39 29.51
CA SER A 81 -5.82 -23.62 29.26
C SER A 81 -6.24 -22.18 28.99
N PRO A 82 -5.54 -21.19 29.56
CA PRO A 82 -5.77 -19.80 29.18
C PRO A 82 -5.08 -19.48 27.85
N ASN A 83 -5.51 -18.38 27.24
CA ASN A 83 -4.98 -17.78 26.01
C ASN A 83 -5.25 -18.58 24.71
N ASP A 84 -6.28 -19.42 24.70
CA ASP A 84 -6.84 -20.07 23.51
C ASP A 84 -8.26 -19.58 23.17
N GLY A 85 -8.75 -18.58 23.93
CA GLY A 85 -10.02 -17.91 23.73
C GLY A 85 -11.10 -18.29 24.73
N CYS A 86 -10.97 -19.43 25.41
CA CYS A 86 -11.89 -19.83 26.47
C CYS A 86 -11.14 -20.05 27.79
N SER A 87 -11.42 -19.20 28.78
CA SER A 87 -10.70 -19.26 30.05
C SER A 87 -10.97 -20.57 30.81
N GLY A 88 -10.11 -20.92 31.77
CA GLY A 88 -10.36 -22.03 32.70
C GLY A 88 -11.58 -21.86 33.63
N LEU A 89 -12.33 -20.75 33.50
CA LEU A 89 -13.62 -20.49 34.13
C LEU A 89 -14.77 -20.45 33.11
N CYS A 90 -14.53 -20.90 31.87
CA CYS A 90 -15.51 -20.98 30.79
C CYS A 90 -16.15 -19.62 30.45
N THR A 91 -15.31 -18.60 30.48
CA THR A 91 -15.61 -17.24 30.01
C THR A 91 -14.76 -16.93 28.80
N VAL A 92 -15.32 -16.25 27.80
CA VAL A 92 -14.56 -15.79 26.63
C VAL A 92 -13.46 -14.83 27.08
N GLU A 93 -12.25 -15.06 26.60
CA GLU A 93 -11.09 -14.23 26.89
C GLU A 93 -11.11 -12.92 26.09
N SER A 94 -10.49 -11.86 26.63
CA SER A 94 -10.41 -10.57 25.92
C SER A 94 -9.63 -10.72 24.61
N GLY A 95 -10.13 -10.17 23.52
CA GLY A 95 -9.54 -10.37 22.19
C GLY A 95 -10.07 -11.57 21.43
N TRP A 96 -11.05 -12.31 21.97
CA TRP A 96 -11.53 -13.55 21.36
C TRP A 96 -13.04 -13.56 21.14
N SER A 97 -13.46 -14.31 20.14
CA SER A 97 -14.85 -14.65 19.87
C SER A 97 -14.97 -16.17 19.75
N CYS A 98 -15.86 -16.75 20.54
CA CYS A 98 -16.08 -18.19 20.58
C CYS A 98 -17.53 -18.52 20.17
N ALA A 99 -17.70 -19.58 19.39
CA ALA A 99 -19.02 -20.08 19.00
C ALA A 99 -19.08 -21.61 18.98
N GLY A 100 -20.25 -22.16 19.28
CA GLY A 100 -20.50 -23.61 19.26
C GLY A 100 -20.27 -24.30 20.61
N SER A 101 -20.53 -25.61 20.63
CA SER A 101 -20.30 -26.52 21.75
C SER A 101 -19.89 -27.89 21.18
N PRO A 102 -18.59 -28.26 21.21
CA PRO A 102 -17.46 -27.50 21.77
C PRO A 102 -17.26 -26.14 21.09
N SER A 103 -16.88 -25.15 21.87
CA SER A 103 -16.60 -23.80 21.40
C SER A 103 -15.34 -23.79 20.54
N VAL A 104 -15.43 -23.16 19.38
CA VAL A 104 -14.29 -22.84 18.53
C VAL A 104 -14.04 -21.34 18.65
N CYS A 105 -12.85 -20.98 19.11
CA CYS A 105 -12.46 -19.60 19.37
C CYS A 105 -11.54 -19.06 18.27
N ALA A 106 -11.74 -17.81 17.91
CA ALA A 106 -10.89 -17.05 17.00
C ALA A 106 -10.56 -15.69 17.62
N ASN A 107 -9.38 -15.16 17.32
CA ASN A 107 -9.00 -13.80 17.67
C ASN A 107 -9.93 -12.79 16.97
N THR A 108 -10.19 -11.67 17.65
CA THR A 108 -11.06 -10.61 17.16
C THR A 108 -10.20 -9.49 16.59
N CYS A 109 -10.10 -9.45 15.27
CA CYS A 109 -9.30 -8.42 14.64
C CYS A 109 -9.93 -7.02 14.76
N GLY A 110 -9.10 -6.02 14.97
CA GLY A 110 -9.46 -4.60 15.01
C GLY A 110 -9.97 -4.14 16.36
N ASP A 111 -9.64 -4.86 17.43
CA ASP A 111 -10.05 -4.53 18.79
C ASP A 111 -8.90 -3.92 19.63
N GLY A 112 -7.72 -3.82 19.03
CA GLY A 112 -6.50 -3.25 19.60
C GLY A 112 -5.72 -4.22 20.50
N ASN A 113 -6.19 -5.46 20.66
CA ASN A 113 -5.47 -6.52 21.36
C ASN A 113 -4.62 -7.32 20.36
N LEU A 114 -3.42 -7.72 20.78
CA LEU A 114 -2.57 -8.59 19.97
C LEU A 114 -2.52 -9.96 20.63
N VAL A 115 -3.38 -10.87 20.19
CA VAL A 115 -3.58 -12.21 20.77
C VAL A 115 -3.55 -13.31 19.69
N GLY A 116 -3.32 -14.55 20.13
CA GLY A 116 -3.40 -15.72 19.25
C GLY A 116 -2.47 -15.64 18.03
N ALA A 117 -3.04 -15.60 16.84
CA ALA A 117 -2.34 -15.63 15.56
C ALA A 117 -2.07 -14.24 14.94
N GLU A 118 -2.46 -13.16 15.63
CA GLU A 118 -2.34 -11.79 15.13
C GLU A 118 -0.87 -11.37 15.02
N THR A 119 -0.54 -10.70 13.93
CA THR A 119 0.78 -10.09 13.73
C THR A 119 0.76 -8.57 13.94
N CYS A 120 -0.42 -7.98 13.84
CA CYS A 120 -0.76 -6.60 14.20
C CYS A 120 -2.23 -6.54 14.63
N ASP A 121 -2.61 -5.47 15.30
CA ASP A 121 -4.01 -5.04 15.51
C ASP A 121 -3.97 -3.55 15.88
N ASP A 122 -4.36 -2.67 14.96
CA ASP A 122 -4.35 -1.21 15.15
C ASP A 122 -5.68 -0.63 15.66
N GLY A 123 -6.58 -1.50 16.11
CA GLY A 123 -7.87 -1.13 16.67
C GLY A 123 -8.93 -0.78 15.63
N ASN A 124 -8.74 -1.17 14.37
CA ASN A 124 -9.74 -1.02 13.33
C ASN A 124 -9.67 -2.13 12.24
N LEU A 125 -10.53 -2.06 11.22
CA LEU A 125 -10.61 -3.05 10.12
C LEU A 125 -10.43 -2.40 8.74
N GLU A 126 -9.89 -1.18 8.71
CA GLU A 126 -9.53 -0.45 7.51
C GLU A 126 -8.28 -1.10 6.90
N THR A 127 -8.32 -1.37 5.60
CA THR A 127 -7.14 -1.88 4.88
C THR A 127 -6.35 -0.71 4.32
N GLY A 128 -5.03 -0.83 4.26
CA GLY A 128 -4.13 0.19 3.72
C GLY A 128 -3.58 1.17 4.75
N ASP A 129 -3.79 0.94 6.04
CA ASP A 129 -3.19 1.68 7.17
C ASP A 129 -2.05 0.90 7.86
N GLY A 130 -1.73 -0.29 7.33
CA GLY A 130 -0.64 -1.15 7.75
C GLY A 130 -1.06 -2.42 8.48
N CYS A 131 -2.30 -2.51 8.97
CA CYS A 131 -2.84 -3.73 9.52
C CYS A 131 -4.10 -4.16 8.76
N SER A 132 -4.06 -5.32 8.10
CA SER A 132 -5.21 -5.79 7.33
C SER A 132 -6.41 -6.13 8.21
N ASP A 133 -7.60 -6.25 7.59
CA ASP A 133 -8.84 -6.74 8.21
C ASP A 133 -8.79 -8.17 8.77
N THR A 134 -7.64 -8.84 8.62
CA THR A 134 -7.33 -10.17 9.18
C THR A 134 -6.15 -10.14 10.16
N CYS A 135 -5.72 -8.94 10.59
CA CYS A 135 -4.67 -8.72 11.59
C CYS A 135 -3.31 -9.28 11.17
N VAL A 136 -3.08 -9.21 9.86
CA VAL A 136 -1.81 -9.47 9.20
C VAL A 136 -1.20 -8.14 8.77
N ILE A 137 0.09 -7.94 9.07
CA ILE A 137 0.85 -6.76 8.62
C ILE A 137 0.80 -6.68 7.10
N GLU A 138 0.44 -5.51 6.58
CA GLU A 138 0.36 -5.26 5.15
C GLU A 138 1.75 -5.08 4.51
N ALA A 139 1.87 -5.36 3.22
CA ALA A 139 3.13 -5.18 2.50
C ALA A 139 3.51 -3.69 2.44
N GLY A 140 4.78 -3.36 2.66
CA GLY A 140 5.23 -1.96 2.76
C GLY A 140 5.11 -1.35 4.15
N TRP A 141 4.73 -2.13 5.17
CA TRP A 141 4.49 -1.61 6.52
C TRP A 141 5.28 -2.34 7.59
N ASN A 142 5.64 -1.58 8.63
CA ASN A 142 6.20 -2.09 9.87
C ASN A 142 5.31 -1.65 11.03
N CYS A 143 4.74 -2.63 11.73
CA CYS A 143 3.84 -2.40 12.85
C CYS A 143 4.48 -2.85 14.17
N GLY A 144 4.21 -2.10 15.24
CA GLY A 144 4.60 -2.50 16.58
C GLY A 144 3.75 -1.85 17.67
N GLY A 145 3.77 -2.43 18.87
CA GLY A 145 2.96 -1.97 19.99
C GLY A 145 1.63 -2.73 20.12
N THR A 146 0.84 -2.32 21.12
CA THR A 146 -0.50 -2.84 21.43
C THR A 146 -1.34 -1.69 22.02
N PRO A 147 -2.29 -1.10 21.27
CA PRO A 147 -2.59 -1.35 19.86
C PRO A 147 -1.39 -1.10 18.95
N SER A 148 -1.35 -1.79 17.82
CA SER A 148 -0.30 -1.66 16.81
C SER A 148 -0.32 -0.27 16.21
N THR A 149 0.85 0.32 16.06
CA THR A 149 1.05 1.54 15.27
C THR A 149 1.92 1.17 14.08
N CYS A 150 1.42 1.42 12.88
CA CYS A 150 2.07 1.06 11.64
C CYS A 150 2.72 2.27 10.98
N VAL A 151 3.91 2.08 10.43
CA VAL A 151 4.63 3.07 9.62
C VAL A 151 5.07 2.43 8.32
N THR A 152 5.09 3.21 7.24
CA THR A 152 5.52 2.71 5.93
C THR A 152 7.03 2.47 5.91
N ILE A 153 7.47 1.49 5.12
CA ILE A 153 8.87 1.11 4.98
C ILE A 153 9.42 1.74 3.71
N CYS A 154 10.06 2.87 3.87
CA CYS A 154 10.72 3.50 2.74
C CYS A 154 11.94 2.71 2.25
N ARG A 155 12.02 2.54 0.92
CA ARG A 155 13.03 1.85 0.09
C ARG A 155 12.86 0.34 -0.01
N ASP A 156 11.65 -0.16 0.12
CA ASP A 156 11.36 -1.57 -0.12
C ASP A 156 10.78 -1.83 -1.54
N GLY A 157 10.66 -0.78 -2.35
CA GLY A 157 10.10 -0.81 -3.69
C GLY A 157 8.56 -0.81 -3.71
N ILE A 158 7.91 -0.63 -2.56
CA ILE A 158 6.46 -0.62 -2.41
C ILE A 158 6.02 0.78 -2.03
N VAL A 159 5.19 1.42 -2.85
CA VAL A 159 4.56 2.69 -2.45
C VAL A 159 3.36 2.39 -1.57
N ALA A 160 3.54 2.52 -0.26
CA ALA A 160 2.51 2.24 0.75
C ALA A 160 2.00 3.52 1.43
N GLY A 161 0.72 3.52 1.82
CA GLY A 161 0.10 4.59 2.61
C GLY A 161 0.29 5.99 2.04
N ASN A 162 1.09 6.80 2.74
CA ASN A 162 1.34 8.22 2.44
C ASN A 162 2.66 8.47 1.67
N GLU A 163 3.33 7.44 1.19
CA GLU A 163 4.55 7.59 0.41
C GLU A 163 4.28 8.28 -0.93
N GLY A 164 5.12 9.25 -1.28
CA GLY A 164 5.04 9.93 -2.57
C GLY A 164 5.72 9.15 -3.69
N CYS A 165 6.67 8.27 -3.35
CA CYS A 165 7.44 7.40 -4.23
C CYS A 165 8.20 6.37 -3.39
N ASP A 166 8.64 5.28 -4.00
CA ASP A 166 9.61 4.34 -3.45
C ASP A 166 10.36 3.65 -4.61
N ASP A 167 11.57 4.10 -4.90
CA ASP A 167 12.41 3.58 -5.99
C ASP A 167 13.29 2.38 -5.56
N GLY A 168 13.11 1.89 -4.34
CA GLY A 168 13.82 0.73 -3.79
C GLY A 168 15.33 0.91 -3.61
N ASN A 169 15.84 2.14 -3.59
CA ASN A 169 17.28 2.38 -3.52
C ASN A 169 17.68 3.46 -2.48
N ASP A 170 18.99 3.61 -2.22
CA ASP A 170 19.56 4.53 -1.22
C ASP A 170 20.29 5.74 -1.85
N ILE A 171 20.01 6.04 -3.12
CA ILE A 171 20.66 7.11 -3.89
C ILE A 171 19.83 8.38 -3.71
N PRO A 172 20.36 9.43 -3.08
CA PRO A 172 19.67 10.71 -3.06
C PRO A 172 19.75 11.39 -4.44
N ASN A 173 18.80 12.27 -4.75
CA ASN A 173 18.81 13.10 -5.95
C ASN A 173 18.59 12.38 -7.28
N ASP A 174 17.95 11.20 -7.26
CA ASP A 174 17.49 10.44 -8.43
C ASP A 174 15.96 10.48 -8.63
N GLY A 175 15.26 11.29 -7.83
CA GLY A 175 13.85 11.57 -7.94
C GLY A 175 13.01 11.09 -6.76
N CYS A 176 13.48 10.10 -6.00
CA CYS A 176 12.84 9.71 -4.75
C CYS A 176 13.78 9.92 -3.55
N SER A 177 13.31 10.66 -2.55
CA SER A 177 14.14 10.93 -1.38
C SER A 177 14.28 9.70 -0.48
N LEU A 178 15.30 9.70 0.39
CA LEU A 178 15.46 8.70 1.47
C LEU A 178 14.30 8.64 2.49
N SER A 179 13.34 9.56 2.38
CA SER A 179 12.10 9.63 3.15
C SER A 179 10.84 9.39 2.29
N CYS A 180 11.01 8.84 1.09
CA CYS A 180 9.93 8.45 0.18
C CYS A 180 9.02 9.63 -0.20
N THR A 181 9.67 10.77 -0.43
CA THR A 181 9.04 11.97 -0.97
C THR A 181 9.61 12.25 -2.34
N VAL A 182 8.74 12.53 -3.32
CA VAL A 182 9.17 12.97 -4.65
C VAL A 182 10.04 14.22 -4.52
N GLU A 183 11.21 14.18 -5.14
CA GLU A 183 12.14 15.29 -5.13
C GLU A 183 11.70 16.39 -6.10
N ASN A 184 12.15 17.62 -5.83
CA ASN A 184 11.70 18.76 -6.61
C ASN A 184 12.26 18.72 -8.04
N GLY A 185 11.37 18.83 -9.03
CA GLY A 185 11.69 18.69 -10.45
C GLY A 185 11.59 17.27 -10.99
N TRP A 186 11.03 16.34 -10.22
CA TRP A 186 10.81 14.97 -10.64
C TRP A 186 9.32 14.61 -10.67
N SER A 187 8.98 13.64 -11.50
CA SER A 187 7.71 12.93 -11.48
C SER A 187 8.01 11.44 -11.35
N CYS A 188 7.39 10.79 -10.36
CA CYS A 188 7.59 9.37 -10.08
C CYS A 188 6.27 8.63 -10.25
N ASP A 189 6.30 7.48 -10.94
CA ASP A 189 5.17 6.58 -11.08
C ASP A 189 5.56 5.12 -10.86
N GLY A 190 4.57 4.28 -10.53
CA GLY A 190 4.78 2.85 -10.31
C GLY A 190 5.29 2.48 -8.91
N SER A 191 5.42 1.16 -8.71
CA SER A 191 5.91 0.51 -7.49
C SER A 191 6.67 -0.77 -7.89
N PRO A 192 8.01 -0.77 -7.90
CA PRO A 192 8.90 0.33 -7.52
C PRO A 192 8.73 1.57 -8.41
N SER A 193 8.90 2.75 -7.82
CA SER A 193 8.79 4.03 -8.50
C SER A 193 9.92 4.22 -9.50
N ILE A 194 9.55 4.68 -10.69
CA ILE A 194 10.48 5.14 -11.72
C ILE A 194 10.31 6.65 -11.79
N CYS A 195 11.40 7.37 -11.52
CA CYS A 195 11.38 8.83 -11.50
C CYS A 195 12.02 9.40 -12.77
N VAL A 196 11.35 10.37 -13.37
CA VAL A 196 11.81 11.12 -14.55
C VAL A 196 11.83 12.62 -14.24
N GLY A 197 12.77 13.34 -14.84
CA GLY A 197 12.84 14.79 -14.76
C GLY A 197 11.61 15.45 -15.40
N ASN A 198 11.14 16.53 -14.78
CA ASN A 198 10.03 17.33 -15.28
C ASN A 198 10.53 18.35 -16.27
N CYS A 199 10.35 18.08 -17.56
CA CYS A 199 10.75 19.03 -18.57
C CYS A 199 9.88 20.30 -18.56
N GLY A 200 10.54 21.45 -18.67
CA GLY A 200 9.96 22.78 -18.69
C GLY A 200 9.76 23.41 -17.30
N ASP A 201 10.43 22.88 -16.28
CA ASP A 201 10.36 23.39 -14.90
C ASP A 201 11.53 24.32 -14.53
N ALA A 202 12.38 24.61 -15.52
CA ALA A 202 13.57 25.44 -15.45
C ALA A 202 14.73 24.83 -14.63
N ARG A 203 14.71 23.51 -14.39
CA ARG A 203 15.75 22.76 -13.68
C ARG A 203 16.30 21.67 -14.59
N ILE A 204 17.57 21.31 -14.38
CA ILE A 204 18.19 20.18 -15.07
C ILE A 204 18.44 19.09 -14.02
N VAL A 205 17.66 18.01 -14.09
CA VAL A 205 17.74 16.84 -13.23
C VAL A 205 17.80 15.54 -14.05
N GLY A 206 18.34 14.49 -13.44
CA GLY A 206 18.39 13.16 -14.07
C GLY A 206 19.11 13.16 -15.43
N THR A 207 18.36 12.82 -16.49
CA THR A 207 18.88 12.66 -17.86
C THR A 207 18.70 13.91 -18.74
N GLU A 208 18.17 15.00 -18.20
CA GLU A 208 17.96 16.24 -18.94
C GLU A 208 19.30 16.84 -19.37
N THR A 209 19.40 17.32 -20.62
CA THR A 209 20.59 18.04 -21.11
C THR A 209 20.37 19.55 -21.17
N CYS A 210 19.11 19.98 -21.18
CA CYS A 210 18.68 21.37 -21.09
C CYS A 210 17.30 21.43 -20.42
N ASP A 211 16.91 22.61 -19.92
CA ASP A 211 15.53 22.95 -19.55
C ASP A 211 15.40 24.49 -19.54
N ASP A 212 14.69 25.05 -20.52
CA ASP A 212 14.52 26.49 -20.69
C ASP A 212 13.25 27.05 -20.05
N GLY A 213 12.59 26.25 -19.20
CA GLY A 213 11.38 26.61 -18.47
C GLY A 213 10.10 26.48 -19.29
N ASN A 214 10.14 25.78 -20.43
CA ASN A 214 8.96 25.48 -21.23
C ASN A 214 9.09 24.13 -21.98
N THR A 215 8.11 23.78 -22.81
CA THR A 215 8.09 22.51 -23.58
C THR A 215 7.76 22.75 -25.06
N ASP A 216 7.93 23.99 -25.52
CA ASP A 216 7.75 24.36 -26.91
C ASP A 216 8.92 23.78 -27.72
N PRO A 217 8.67 23.17 -28.88
CA PRO A 217 9.76 22.74 -29.75
C PRO A 217 10.35 23.93 -30.51
N ASN A 218 11.56 23.77 -31.05
CA ASN A 218 12.23 24.73 -31.94
C ASN A 218 12.72 26.05 -31.30
N ASP A 219 12.89 26.07 -29.98
CA ASP A 219 13.54 27.15 -29.22
C ASP A 219 14.93 26.74 -28.66
N GLY A 220 15.38 25.53 -29.00
CA GLY A 220 16.67 24.98 -28.63
C GLY A 220 16.61 23.91 -27.54
N CYS A 221 15.54 23.85 -26.75
CA CYS A 221 15.32 22.76 -25.80
C CYS A 221 14.05 21.98 -26.13
N SER A 222 14.20 20.72 -26.53
CA SER A 222 13.05 19.92 -26.96
C SER A 222 12.04 19.66 -25.82
N PRO A 223 10.80 19.24 -26.14
CA PRO A 223 9.77 18.89 -25.14
C PRO A 223 10.12 17.69 -24.23
N ILE A 224 11.27 17.05 -24.46
CA ILE A 224 11.83 15.97 -23.64
C ILE A 224 13.17 16.37 -23.00
N CYS A 225 13.46 17.67 -22.96
CA CYS A 225 14.62 18.28 -22.32
C CYS A 225 15.97 17.74 -22.83
N THR A 226 15.98 17.47 -24.13
CA THR A 226 17.19 17.25 -24.92
C THR A 226 17.50 18.45 -25.80
N SER A 227 18.76 18.82 -25.92
CA SER A 227 19.18 19.95 -26.74
C SER A 227 18.90 19.68 -28.22
N GLU A 228 18.26 20.62 -28.89
CA GLU A 228 17.92 20.48 -30.31
C GLU A 228 19.16 20.65 -31.20
N PRO A 229 19.22 20.00 -32.38
CA PRO A 229 20.32 20.20 -33.33
C PRO A 229 20.40 21.66 -33.80
N GLY A 230 21.61 22.23 -33.87
CA GLY A 230 21.82 23.63 -34.21
C GLY A 230 21.72 24.61 -33.04
N TRP A 231 21.63 24.11 -31.81
CA TRP A 231 21.53 24.93 -30.61
C TRP A 231 22.57 24.56 -29.57
N GLU A 232 23.17 25.58 -28.95
CA GLU A 232 23.94 25.45 -27.72
C GLU A 232 23.13 25.99 -26.54
N CYS A 233 22.81 25.12 -25.60
CA CYS A 233 22.10 25.47 -24.36
C CYS A 233 23.06 25.52 -23.17
N THR A 234 23.03 26.60 -22.40
CA THR A 234 23.86 26.74 -21.20
C THR A 234 23.06 27.28 -20.01
N GLY A 235 23.46 26.91 -18.78
CA GLY A 235 22.82 27.35 -17.55
C GLY A 235 21.66 26.47 -17.08
N SER A 236 21.11 26.82 -15.91
CA SER A 236 19.89 26.25 -15.32
C SER A 236 19.16 27.39 -14.59
N PRO A 237 18.09 27.97 -15.18
CA PRO A 237 17.43 27.58 -16.44
C PRO A 237 18.36 27.68 -17.66
N SER A 238 18.18 26.79 -18.63
CA SER A 238 18.90 26.81 -19.90
C SER A 238 18.53 28.04 -20.71
N VAL A 239 19.55 28.66 -21.28
CA VAL A 239 19.41 29.67 -22.33
C VAL A 239 20.03 29.06 -23.58
N CYS A 240 19.22 28.88 -24.62
CA CYS A 240 19.64 28.28 -25.88
C CYS A 240 19.87 29.36 -26.94
N THR A 241 21.01 29.26 -27.63
CA THR A 241 21.39 30.14 -28.75
C THR A 241 21.73 29.28 -29.96
N SER A 242 21.33 29.73 -31.15
CA SER A 242 21.65 29.04 -32.40
C SER A 242 23.17 29.03 -32.66
N SER A 243 23.66 27.95 -33.25
CA SER A 243 25.08 27.68 -33.47
C SER A 243 25.49 27.99 -34.90
N CYS A 244 25.99 29.20 -35.13
CA CYS A 244 26.37 29.62 -36.47
C CYS A 244 27.56 28.82 -37.03
N GLY A 245 27.40 28.34 -38.27
CA GLY A 245 28.40 27.64 -39.06
C GLY A 245 28.33 26.12 -38.94
N ASP A 246 27.19 25.57 -38.52
CA ASP A 246 26.98 24.13 -38.39
C ASP A 246 26.17 23.52 -39.56
N GLY A 247 25.69 24.38 -40.45
CA GLY A 247 24.89 24.05 -41.63
C GLY A 247 23.39 23.94 -41.38
N LEU A 248 22.88 24.36 -40.22
CA LEU A 248 21.46 24.30 -39.86
C LEU A 248 20.91 25.72 -39.58
N PRO A 249 20.27 26.39 -40.54
CA PRO A 249 19.70 27.72 -40.31
C PRO A 249 18.46 27.64 -39.39
N VAL A 250 18.67 27.73 -38.08
CA VAL A 250 17.64 27.60 -37.03
C VAL A 250 17.53 28.88 -36.19
N GLY A 251 16.38 29.04 -35.52
CA GLY A 251 16.18 30.17 -34.61
C GLY A 251 16.29 31.54 -35.28
N ALA A 252 17.32 32.30 -34.94
CA ALA A 252 17.56 33.66 -35.44
C ALA A 252 18.37 33.70 -36.76
N GLU A 253 18.89 32.57 -37.20
CA GLU A 253 19.74 32.47 -38.39
C GLU A 253 18.92 32.64 -39.67
N THR A 254 19.42 33.48 -40.57
CA THR A 254 18.80 33.68 -41.89
C THR A 254 19.48 32.86 -42.99
N CYS A 255 20.71 32.39 -42.71
CA CYS A 255 21.49 31.44 -43.48
C CYS A 255 22.41 30.67 -42.52
N ASP A 256 22.96 29.55 -42.99
CA ASP A 256 24.11 28.87 -42.37
C ASP A 256 24.72 27.97 -43.45
N ASP A 257 25.89 28.35 -43.97
CA ASP A 257 26.59 27.63 -45.04
C ASP A 257 27.64 26.62 -44.54
N GLY A 258 27.62 26.31 -43.24
CA GLY A 258 28.49 25.32 -42.60
C GLY A 258 29.85 25.86 -42.19
N ASN A 259 30.02 27.18 -42.15
CA ASN A 259 31.22 27.84 -41.63
C ASN A 259 30.90 29.26 -41.09
N THR A 260 31.90 29.99 -40.61
CA THR A 260 31.74 31.36 -40.07
C THR A 260 32.66 32.36 -40.78
N ASP A 261 33.10 32.05 -42.01
CA ASP A 261 34.00 32.89 -42.79
C ASP A 261 33.16 33.93 -43.57
N PRO A 262 33.28 35.24 -43.29
CA PRO A 262 32.53 36.25 -44.03
C PRO A 262 33.01 36.36 -45.49
N GLY A 263 32.09 36.70 -46.40
CA GLY A 263 32.33 36.97 -47.82
C GLY A 263 31.94 35.85 -48.79
N ASP A 264 31.34 34.76 -48.30
CA ASP A 264 30.81 33.63 -49.07
C ASP A 264 29.26 33.60 -49.13
N GLY A 265 28.62 34.62 -48.56
CA GLY A 265 27.19 34.87 -48.60
C GLY A 265 26.47 34.72 -47.27
N CYS A 266 27.10 34.11 -46.27
CA CYS A 266 26.60 34.06 -44.89
C CYS A 266 27.65 34.65 -43.94
N ASP A 267 27.30 35.66 -43.14
CA ASP A 267 28.27 36.30 -42.25
C ASP A 267 28.56 35.48 -40.98
N ASP A 268 29.50 35.97 -40.15
CA ASP A 268 29.90 35.34 -38.87
C ASP A 268 28.81 35.36 -37.79
N THR A 269 27.65 35.97 -38.09
CA THR A 269 26.43 35.97 -37.28
C THR A 269 25.27 35.24 -37.95
N CYS A 270 25.53 34.52 -39.04
CA CYS A 270 24.56 33.77 -39.81
C CYS A 270 23.43 34.65 -40.38
N ALA A 271 23.79 35.89 -40.73
CA ALA A 271 22.98 36.80 -41.50
C ALA A 271 23.39 36.76 -42.98
N ILE A 272 22.39 36.79 -43.88
CA ILE A 272 22.65 36.85 -45.32
C ILE A 272 23.38 38.15 -45.64
N GLU A 273 24.54 38.03 -46.29
CA GLU A 273 25.34 39.17 -46.70
C GLU A 273 24.63 39.99 -47.79
N THR A 274 24.89 41.29 -47.82
CA THR A 274 24.28 42.18 -48.83
C THR A 274 24.71 41.77 -50.23
N GLY A 275 23.74 41.57 -51.12
CA GLY A 275 23.97 41.12 -52.51
C GLY A 275 24.05 39.60 -52.68
N TRP A 276 23.68 38.84 -51.65
CA TRP A 276 23.63 37.38 -51.71
C TRP A 276 22.21 36.84 -51.50
N PHE A 277 21.94 35.69 -52.09
CA PHE A 277 20.75 34.89 -51.88
C PHE A 277 21.16 33.50 -51.40
N CYS A 278 20.68 33.11 -50.21
CA CYS A 278 20.96 31.82 -49.60
C CYS A 278 19.69 30.99 -49.49
N ALA A 279 19.78 29.69 -49.79
CA ALA A 279 18.67 28.75 -49.62
C ALA A 279 19.16 27.33 -49.32
N GLY A 280 18.37 26.57 -48.57
CA GLY A 280 18.68 25.19 -48.20
C GLY A 280 19.22 25.05 -46.77
N SER A 281 19.55 23.80 -46.40
CA SER A 281 20.17 23.44 -45.12
C SER A 281 21.13 22.27 -45.36
N PRO A 282 22.46 22.48 -45.46
CA PRO A 282 23.17 23.77 -45.38
C PRO A 282 22.77 24.78 -46.45
N SER A 283 22.87 26.05 -46.12
CA SER A 283 22.57 27.17 -47.02
C SER A 283 23.57 27.22 -48.16
N ALA A 284 23.08 27.10 -49.38
CA ALA A 284 23.89 27.37 -50.57
C ALA A 284 23.67 28.83 -50.97
N CYS A 285 24.71 29.65 -50.84
CA CYS A 285 24.67 31.07 -51.17
C CYS A 285 25.17 31.34 -52.59
N ALA A 286 24.48 32.22 -53.30
CA ALA A 286 24.86 32.71 -54.62
C ALA A 286 24.64 34.24 -54.71
N PRO A 287 25.50 34.97 -55.45
CA PRO A 287 25.31 36.40 -55.68
C PRO A 287 23.97 36.71 -56.37
N VAL A 288 23.36 37.86 -56.03
CA VAL A 288 22.10 38.33 -56.59
C VAL A 288 22.35 39.08 -57.90
N CYS A 289 22.01 38.43 -59.01
CA CYS A 289 22.24 38.97 -60.34
C CYS A 289 21.48 40.28 -60.60
N GLY A 290 22.18 41.28 -61.14
CA GLY A 290 21.63 42.56 -61.60
C GLY A 290 21.36 43.56 -60.48
N ASP A 291 22.07 43.45 -59.36
CA ASP A 291 21.96 44.36 -58.21
C ASP A 291 23.01 45.49 -58.22
N GLY A 292 24.00 45.41 -59.11
CA GLY A 292 25.05 46.40 -59.31
C GLY A 292 26.19 46.30 -58.29
N LEU A 293 26.35 45.15 -57.65
CA LEU A 293 27.50 44.81 -56.81
C LEU A 293 28.38 43.78 -57.56
N LEU A 294 29.66 43.69 -57.17
CA LEU A 294 30.59 42.69 -57.73
C LEU A 294 31.11 41.81 -56.57
N LEU A 295 30.47 40.66 -56.38
CA LEU A 295 30.66 39.74 -55.27
C LEU A 295 30.97 38.32 -55.78
N GLY A 296 31.73 37.56 -54.97
CA GLY A 296 32.03 36.15 -55.24
C GLY A 296 32.58 35.87 -56.65
N ASN A 297 31.84 35.08 -57.44
CA ASN A 297 32.23 34.58 -58.77
C ASN A 297 31.62 35.35 -59.96
N GLU A 298 31.04 36.53 -59.74
CA GLU A 298 30.48 37.39 -60.80
C GLU A 298 31.53 37.92 -61.79
N GLN A 299 32.83 37.75 -61.48
CA GLN A 299 33.92 38.10 -62.40
C GLN A 299 34.08 37.11 -63.58
N GLU A 300 33.40 35.97 -63.56
CA GLU A 300 33.45 34.98 -64.62
C GLU A 300 32.29 35.20 -65.60
N SER A 301 32.62 35.77 -66.78
CA SER A 301 31.78 36.18 -67.95
C SER A 301 30.65 35.22 -68.42
N THR A 302 30.42 34.08 -67.78
CA THR A 302 29.37 33.11 -68.12
C THR A 302 28.31 32.87 -67.03
N ARG A 303 28.39 33.55 -65.88
CA ARG A 303 27.34 33.53 -64.84
C ARG A 303 27.16 34.93 -64.28
N CYS A 304 25.90 35.39 -64.27
CA CYS A 304 25.40 36.67 -63.75
C CYS A 304 26.40 37.83 -63.80
N ASP A 305 26.34 38.53 -64.93
CA ASP A 305 27.10 39.74 -65.21
C ASP A 305 26.22 40.95 -64.90
N ASP A 306 26.68 41.77 -63.95
CA ASP A 306 26.01 42.98 -63.47
C ASP A 306 26.26 44.21 -64.35
N GLY A 307 26.98 44.03 -65.47
CA GLY A 307 27.17 45.07 -66.48
C GLY A 307 28.21 46.14 -66.10
N ASP A 308 29.05 45.85 -65.10
CA ASP A 308 30.12 46.72 -64.61
C ASP A 308 31.50 46.46 -65.26
N LEU A 309 31.54 45.73 -66.39
CA LEU A 309 32.74 45.52 -67.23
C LEU A 309 32.85 46.48 -68.42
#